data_AF-A0A0S2ZQX7-F1
#
_entry.id   AF-A0A0S2ZQX7-F1
#
_cell.length_a   1.000
_cell.length_b   1.000
_cell.length_c   1.000
_cell.angle_alpha   90.00
_cell.angle_beta   90.00
_cell.angle_gamma   90.00
#
_symmetry.space_group_name_H-M   'P 1'
#
loop_
_entity.id
_entity.type
_entity.pdbx_description
1 polymer ?
#
loop_
_entity_poly.entity_id
_entity_poly.type
_entity_poly.pdbx_seq_one_letter_code
_entity_poly.pdbx_strand_id
1 'polypeptide(L)' 'MVHTPQTFKFEILKKAHQMAEEKNILATDDASLVEIISGKIKIIYGDYDNIKITVQEDLKFLK' A
#
# COMPACT_ATOMS: atom_id res chain seq x y z
N MET A 1 -0.61 -2.55 -10.01
CA MET A 1 0.37 -2.02 -9.05
C MET A 1 -0.32 -0.96 -8.22
N VAL A 2 -0.08 -0.92 -6.92
CA VAL A 2 -0.59 0.13 -6.04
C VAL A 2 0.54 1.13 -5.82
N HIS A 3 0.23 2.42 -5.93
CA HIS A 3 1.20 3.51 -5.75
C HIS A 3 1.12 4.06 -4.32
N THR A 4 2.18 4.74 -3.90
CA THR A 4 2.22 5.55 -2.66
C THR A 4 2.21 7.04 -3.04
N PRO A 5 1.75 7.96 -2.17
CA PRO A 5 1.35 7.77 -0.78
C PRO A 5 0.01 7.04 -0.63
N GLN A 6 -0.06 6.16 0.37
CA GLN A 6 -1.32 5.59 0.86
C GLN A 6 -1.66 6.28 2.18
N THR A 7 -2.94 6.59 2.42
CA THR A 7 -3.36 7.31 3.63
C THR A 7 -4.47 6.57 4.35
N PHE A 8 -4.29 6.39 5.67
CA PHE A 8 -5.23 5.70 6.53
C PHE A 8 -5.38 6.44 7.85
N LYS A 9 -6.52 6.24 8.52
CA LYS A 9 -6.63 6.63 9.92
C LYS A 9 -5.69 5.78 10.76
N PHE A 10 -4.93 6.41 11.65
CA PHE A 10 -3.95 5.75 12.50
C PHE A 10 -4.53 4.52 13.24
N GLU A 11 -5.71 4.67 13.85
CA GLU A 11 -6.36 3.58 14.61
C GLU A 11 -6.70 2.37 13.73
N ILE A 12 -7.12 2.62 12.47
CA ILE A 12 -7.44 1.56 11.51
C ILE A 12 -6.16 0.84 11.11
N LEU A 13 -5.11 1.59 10.75
CA LEU A 13 -3.83 1.01 10.33
C LEU A 13 -3.18 0.21 11.45
N LYS A 14 -3.17 0.75 12.68
CA LYS A 14 -2.62 0.06 13.85
C LYS A 14 -3.35 -1.26 14.13
N LYS A 15 -4.69 -1.24 14.15
CA LYS A 15 -5.50 -2.45 14.32
C LYS A 15 -5.23 -3.45 13.20
N ALA A 16 -5.02 -2.96 11.99
CA ALA A 16 -4.76 -3.80 10.84
C ALA A 16 -3.45 -4.60 11.00
N HIS A 17 -2.37 -3.91 11.36
CA HIS A 17 -1.07 -4.52 11.64
C HIS A 17 -1.12 -5.51 12.81
N GLN A 18 -1.76 -5.16 13.93
CA GLN A 18 -1.90 -6.05 15.09
C GLN A 18 -2.59 -7.37 14.74
N MET A 19 -3.70 -7.30 13.99
CA MET A 19 -4.42 -8.50 13.60
C MET A 19 -3.65 -9.33 12.57
N ALA A 20 -2.86 -8.72 11.69
CA ALA A 20 -2.01 -9.47 10.78
C ALA A 20 -0.89 -10.21 11.49
N GLU A 21 -0.30 -9.61 12.52
CA GLU A 21 0.67 -10.28 13.38
C GLU A 21 0.04 -11.48 14.11
N GLU A 22 -1.11 -11.28 14.76
CA GLU A 22 -1.84 -12.35 15.47
C GLU A 22 -2.24 -13.52 14.56
N LYS A 23 -2.61 -13.22 13.32
CA LYS A 23 -3.15 -14.20 12.36
C LYS A 23 -2.12 -14.69 11.34
N ASN A 24 -0.86 -14.27 11.44
CA ASN A 24 0.20 -14.55 10.46
C ASN A 24 -0.23 -14.21 9.01
N ILE A 25 -0.89 -13.07 8.82
CA ILE A 25 -1.34 -12.61 7.51
C ILE A 25 -0.17 -11.90 6.82
N LEU A 26 0.22 -12.40 5.65
CA LEU A 26 1.17 -11.72 4.78
C LEU A 26 0.42 -10.72 3.87
N ALA A 27 0.75 -9.44 3.99
CA ALA A 27 0.27 -8.38 3.11
C ALA A 27 1.46 -7.69 2.43
N THR A 28 1.27 -7.26 1.18
CA THR A 28 2.34 -6.63 0.38
C THR A 28 2.40 -5.12 0.54
N ASP A 29 1.33 -4.51 1.04
CA ASP A 29 1.17 -3.07 1.23
C ASP A 29 0.08 -2.78 2.28
N ASP A 30 0.01 -1.55 2.76
CA ASP A 30 -0.95 -1.17 3.81
C ASP A 30 -2.41 -1.21 3.32
N ALA A 31 -2.67 -0.96 2.03
CA ALA A 31 -4.02 -1.01 1.48
C ALA A 31 -4.58 -2.43 1.45
N SER A 32 -3.79 -3.42 1.01
CA SER A 32 -4.20 -4.83 1.06
C SER A 32 -4.42 -5.30 2.51
N LEU A 33 -3.57 -4.86 3.43
CA LEU A 33 -3.73 -5.16 4.86
C LEU A 33 -5.04 -4.57 5.44
N VAL A 34 -5.32 -3.30 5.16
CA VAL A 34 -6.53 -2.61 5.64
C VAL A 34 -7.79 -3.14 4.95
N GLU A 35 -7.70 -3.57 3.70
CA GLU A 35 -8.80 -4.18 2.95
C GLU A 35 -9.28 -5.48 3.60
N ILE A 36 -8.35 -6.36 3.99
CA ILE A 36 -8.66 -7.63 4.68
C ILE A 36 -9.45 -7.40 5.99
N ILE A 37 -9.20 -6.28 6.67
CA ILE A 37 -9.65 -6.06 8.04
C ILE A 37 -10.87 -5.14 8.13
N SER A 38 -10.97 -4.16 7.23
CA SER A 38 -12.08 -3.18 7.20
C SER A 38 -13.04 -3.36 6.03
N GLY A 39 -12.63 -4.08 4.98
CA GLY A 39 -13.38 -4.26 3.74
C GLY A 39 -13.64 -2.97 2.97
N LYS A 40 -13.01 -1.85 3.34
CA LYS A 40 -13.27 -0.52 2.76
C LYS A 40 -11.97 0.19 2.43
N ILE A 41 -11.68 0.25 1.14
CA ILE A 41 -10.64 1.10 0.56
C ILE A 41 -11.25 2.01 -0.51
N LYS A 42 -10.63 3.16 -0.72
CA LYS A 42 -10.97 4.05 -1.84
C LYS A 42 -9.72 4.21 -2.70
N ILE A 43 -9.85 3.88 -3.98
CA ILE A 43 -8.79 4.10 -4.96
C ILE A 43 -8.92 5.53 -5.49
N ILE A 44 -7.80 6.25 -5.48
CA ILE A 44 -7.63 7.53 -6.17
C ILE A 44 -6.67 7.27 -7.32
N TYR A 45 -7.07 7.62 -8.54
CA TYR A 45 -6.19 7.48 -9.70
C TYR A 45 -5.04 8.47 -9.56
N GLY A 46 -3.82 7.93 -9.45
CA GLY A 46 -2.58 8.70 -9.42
C GLY A 46 -1.99 8.89 -10.82
N ASP A 47 -0.84 9.54 -10.86
CA ASP A 47 -0.03 9.65 -12.06
C ASP A 47 0.69 8.32 -12.34
N TYR A 48 0.69 7.88 -13.60
CA TYR A 48 1.44 6.71 -14.05
C TYR A 48 2.95 6.92 -13.94
N ASP A 49 3.41 8.18 -13.96
CA ASP A 49 4.83 8.55 -13.83
C ASP A 49 5.34 8.41 -12.38
N ASN A 50 4.48 8.14 -11.39
CA ASN A 50 4.86 7.88 -10.01
C ASN A 50 5.37 6.44 -9.82
N ILE A 51 6.39 6.08 -10.59
CA ILE A 51 6.94 4.72 -10.64
C ILE A 51 7.81 4.42 -9.42
N LYS A 52 7.79 3.16 -8.99
CA LYS A 52 8.79 2.64 -8.07
C LYS A 52 10.01 2.21 -8.89
N ILE A 53 11.16 2.83 -8.65
CA ILE A 53 12.42 2.42 -9.27
C ILE A 53 12.88 1.12 -8.59
N THR A 54 12.91 0.03 -9.34
CA THR A 54 13.21 -1.33 -8.86
C THR A 54 14.28 -2.03 -9.67
N VAL A 55 14.49 -1.64 -10.93
CA VAL A 55 15.55 -2.15 -11.81
C VAL A 55 16.37 -1.01 -12.40
N GLN A 56 17.56 -1.32 -12.93
CA GLN A 56 18.50 -0.33 -13.46
C GLN A 56 17.90 0.48 -14.62
N GLU A 57 17.05 -0.17 -15.43
CA GLU A 57 16.38 0.43 -16.57
C GLU A 57 15.39 1.53 -16.15
N ASP A 58 14.84 1.44 -14.93
CA ASP A 58 13.86 2.40 -14.42
C ASP A 58 14.46 3.80 -14.26
N LEU A 59 15.80 3.91 -14.11
CA LEU A 59 16.50 5.19 -13.99
C LEU A 59 16.31 6.10 -15.21
N LYS A 60 15.95 5.55 -16.38
CA LYS A 60 15.67 6.34 -17.59
C LYS A 60 14.42 7.20 -17.46
N PHE A 61 13.54 6.89 -16.52
CA PHE A 61 12.30 7.63 -16.27
C PHE A 61 12.43 8.67 -15.16
N LEU A 62 13.58 8.73 -14.47
CA LEU A 62 13.88 9.86 -13.58
C LEU A 62 14.06 11.12 -14.42
N LYS A 63 13.21 12.11 -14.17
CA LYS A 63 13.37 13.50 -14.63
C LYS A 63 14.02 14.33 -13.55
#